data_AF-A0A3B1D557-F1
#
_entry.id   AF-A0A3B1D557-F1
#
_cell.length_a   1.000
_cell.length_b   1.000
_cell.length_c   1.000
_cell.angle_alpha   90.00
_cell.angle_beta   90.00
_cell.angle_gamma   90.00
#
_symmetry.space_group_name_H-M   'P 1'
#
loop_
_entity.id
_entity.type
_entity.pdbx_description
1 polymer ?
#
loop_
_entity_poly.entity_id
_entity_poly.type
_entity_poly.pdbx_seq_one_letter_code
_entity_poly.pdbx_strand_id
1 'polypeptide(L)'
;MEFDKESQVRILQVAAGREEGQEFEEQDARIAYIMDLHPEFDEIWKLGELGMHPQEIGGHIVNPFVHTVLHVIVDKQILTGQLEYVDEAYRRLKGQGMEEHHALHAVIAIYAELHFSNFRQGKPFDTLDYESRLSYLSYEDADSKDQE
;
A
#
# COMPACT_ATOMS: atom_id res chain seq x y z
N MET A 1 0.00 -6.34 -9.09
CA MET A 1 0.46 -5.03 -9.59
C MET A 1 1.95 -4.98 -9.36
N GLU A 2 2.65 -4.23 -10.20
CA GLU A 2 4.10 -4.12 -10.16
C GLU A 2 4.50 -2.65 -10.07
N PHE A 3 5.77 -2.37 -9.75
CA PHE A 3 6.31 -1.01 -9.74
C PHE A 3 6.74 -0.57 -11.14
N ASP A 4 5.78 -0.52 -12.07
CA ASP A 4 6.03 -0.26 -13.48
C ASP A 4 5.11 0.81 -14.10
N LYS A 5 5.43 1.18 -15.34
CA LYS A 5 4.69 2.20 -16.09
C LYS A 5 3.25 1.76 -16.39
N GLU A 6 3.01 0.46 -16.57
CA GLU A 6 1.66 -0.06 -16.81
C GLU A 6 0.76 0.20 -15.60
N SER A 7 1.27 -0.10 -14.40
CA SER A 7 0.55 0.15 -13.15
C SER A 7 0.31 1.65 -12.92
N GLN A 8 1.27 2.51 -13.26
CA GLN A 8 1.09 3.97 -13.21
C GLN A 8 -0.02 4.46 -14.14
N VAL A 9 -0.04 3.99 -15.40
CA VAL A 9 -1.07 4.34 -16.37
C VAL A 9 -2.44 3.85 -15.89
N ARG A 10 -2.52 2.63 -15.37
CA ARG A 10 -3.76 2.06 -14.83
C ARG A 10 -4.29 2.86 -13.65
N ILE A 11 -3.41 3.28 -12.72
CA ILE A 11 -3.80 4.16 -11.60
C ILE A 11 -4.40 5.47 -12.11
N LEU A 12 -3.78 6.13 -13.10
CA LEU A 12 -4.33 7.36 -13.68
C LEU A 12 -5.70 7.14 -14.36
N GLN A 13 -5.88 6.01 -15.05
CA GLN A 13 -7.16 5.66 -15.66
C GLN A 13 -8.26 5.50 -14.60
N VAL A 14 -7.96 4.82 -13.50
CA VAL A 14 -8.91 4.68 -12.38
C VAL A 14 -9.20 6.04 -11.74
N ALA A 15 -8.20 6.89 -11.54
CA ALA A 15 -8.41 8.23 -10.99
C ALA A 15 -9.35 9.07 -11.87
N ALA A 16 -9.14 9.08 -13.18
CA ALA A 16 -10.00 9.79 -14.12
C ALA A 16 -11.43 9.22 -14.13
N GLY A 17 -11.57 7.88 -14.18
CA GLY A 17 -12.89 7.24 -14.14
C GLY A 17 -13.65 7.50 -12.83
N ARG A 18 -12.95 7.64 -11.68
CA ARG A 18 -13.57 8.00 -10.40
C ARG A 18 -14.25 9.37 -10.46
N GLU A 19 -13.60 10.37 -11.06
CA GLU A 19 -14.18 11.71 -11.23
C GLU A 19 -15.44 11.69 -12.12
N GLU A 20 -15.50 10.76 -13.07
CA GLU A 20 -16.64 10.56 -13.97
C GLU A 20 -17.74 9.68 -13.38
N GLY A 21 -17.57 9.14 -12.15
CA GLY A 21 -18.52 8.24 -11.50
C GLY A 21 -18.58 6.86 -12.15
N GLN A 22 -17.50 6.43 -12.79
CA GLN A 22 -17.40 5.11 -13.41
C GLN A 22 -17.44 4.01 -12.35
N GLU A 23 -18.13 2.91 -12.65
CA GLU A 23 -18.07 1.69 -11.84
C GLU A 23 -16.83 0.87 -12.22
N PHE A 24 -16.17 0.31 -11.21
CA PHE A 24 -14.97 -0.50 -11.36
C PHE A 24 -15.17 -1.91 -10.85
N GLU A 25 -14.46 -2.86 -11.46
CA GLU A 25 -14.43 -4.24 -11.03
C GLU A 25 -13.01 -4.70 -10.71
N GLU A 26 -12.91 -5.81 -9.99
CA GLU A 26 -11.66 -6.51 -9.70
C GLU A 26 -10.54 -5.59 -9.16
N GLN A 27 -9.42 -5.48 -9.88
CA GLN A 27 -8.26 -4.71 -9.45
C GLN A 27 -8.52 -3.20 -9.49
N ASP A 28 -9.35 -2.71 -10.42
CA ASP A 28 -9.63 -1.27 -10.52
C ASP A 28 -10.51 -0.82 -9.35
N ALA A 29 -11.44 -1.67 -8.92
CA ALA A 29 -12.21 -1.45 -7.70
C ALA A 29 -11.31 -1.35 -6.46
N ARG A 30 -10.22 -2.14 -6.40
CA ARG A 30 -9.26 -2.04 -5.28
C ARG A 30 -8.43 -0.75 -5.35
N ILE A 31 -7.99 -0.34 -6.53
CA ILE A 31 -7.30 0.94 -6.71
C ILE A 31 -8.22 2.09 -6.27
N ALA A 32 -9.48 2.08 -6.71
CA ALA A 32 -10.46 3.12 -6.35
C ALA A 32 -10.71 3.17 -4.84
N TYR A 33 -10.90 2.01 -4.20
CA TYR A 33 -11.02 1.90 -2.75
C TYR A 33 -9.81 2.51 -2.01
N ILE A 34 -8.59 2.22 -2.46
CA ILE A 34 -7.37 2.79 -1.85
C ILE A 34 -7.29 4.30 -2.05
N MET A 35 -7.75 4.82 -3.18
CA MET A 35 -7.82 6.27 -3.38
C MET A 35 -8.84 6.92 -2.44
N ASP A 36 -9.96 6.26 -2.14
CA ASP A 36 -10.93 6.75 -1.15
C ASP A 36 -10.35 6.80 0.27
N LEU A 37 -9.37 5.94 0.59
CA LEU A 37 -8.63 5.97 1.85
C LEU A 37 -7.58 7.10 1.91
N HIS A 38 -7.19 7.66 0.77
CA HIS A 38 -6.15 8.69 0.66
C HIS A 38 -6.61 9.93 -0.11
N PRO A 39 -7.61 10.68 0.41
CA PRO A 39 -8.10 11.90 -0.24
C PRO A 39 -7.03 12.99 -0.37
N GLU A 40 -5.96 12.94 0.43
CA GLU A 40 -4.81 13.83 0.32
C GLU A 40 -4.06 13.71 -1.02
N PHE A 41 -4.27 12.63 -1.77
CA PHE A 41 -3.67 12.44 -3.10
C PHE A 41 -4.56 12.93 -4.26
N ASP A 42 -5.81 13.34 -4.01
CA ASP A 42 -6.78 13.65 -5.07
C ASP A 42 -6.28 14.75 -6.04
N GLU A 43 -5.63 15.80 -5.53
CA GLU A 43 -5.05 16.85 -6.37
C GLU A 43 -3.83 16.38 -7.16
N ILE A 44 -3.10 15.36 -6.67
CA ILE A 44 -1.93 14.82 -7.36
C ILE A 44 -2.35 14.04 -8.60
N TRP A 45 -3.47 13.33 -8.57
CA TRP A 45 -3.97 12.58 -9.72
C TRP A 45 -4.26 13.48 -10.93
N LYS A 46 -4.71 14.71 -10.67
CA LYS A 46 -4.98 15.73 -11.71
C LYS A 46 -3.72 16.22 -12.41
N LEU A 47 -2.54 16.01 -11.83
CA LEU A 47 -1.26 16.35 -12.45
C LEU A 47 -0.82 15.35 -13.53
N GLY A 48 -1.51 14.21 -13.66
CA GLY A 48 -1.18 13.18 -14.63
C GLY A 48 0.24 12.65 -14.43
N GLU A 49 1.03 12.62 -15.51
CA GLU A 49 2.43 12.13 -15.47
C GLU A 49 3.32 12.94 -14.50
N LEU A 50 3.05 14.23 -14.28
CA LEU A 50 3.85 15.05 -13.35
C LEU A 50 3.68 14.60 -11.89
N GLY A 51 2.53 14.01 -11.55
CA GLY A 51 2.27 13.44 -10.23
C GLY A 51 3.00 12.13 -9.96
N MET A 52 3.65 11.52 -10.96
CA MET A 52 4.34 10.23 -10.81
C MET A 52 5.66 10.31 -10.04
N HIS A 53 6.16 11.53 -9.79
CA HIS A 53 7.34 11.77 -8.97
C HIS A 53 6.97 11.91 -7.48
N PRO A 54 7.93 11.76 -6.55
CA PRO A 54 7.69 12.09 -5.14
C PRO A 54 7.18 13.53 -4.97
N GLN A 55 6.15 13.69 -4.16
CA GLN A 55 5.46 14.94 -3.83
C GLN A 55 5.62 15.26 -2.34
N GLU A 56 5.59 16.55 -2.00
CA GLU A 56 5.52 16.98 -0.61
C GLU A 56 4.05 17.08 -0.17
N ILE A 57 3.65 16.26 0.80
CA ILE A 57 2.27 16.16 1.30
C ILE A 57 2.33 16.14 2.82
N GLY A 58 1.68 17.12 3.47
CA GLY A 58 1.67 17.21 4.93
C GLY A 58 3.05 17.37 5.59
N GLY A 59 4.06 17.85 4.85
CA GLY A 59 5.45 17.97 5.33
C GLY A 59 6.31 16.72 5.11
N HIS A 60 5.77 15.67 4.48
CA HIS A 60 6.48 14.44 4.16
C HIS A 60 6.65 14.28 2.64
N ILE A 61 7.76 13.68 2.21
CA ILE A 61 7.98 13.33 0.81
C ILE A 61 7.42 11.93 0.57
N VAL A 62 6.37 11.83 -0.24
CA VAL A 62 5.69 10.57 -0.58
C VAL A 62 5.53 10.47 -2.09
N ASN A 63 5.60 9.25 -2.65
CA ASN A 63 5.21 9.01 -4.03
C ASN A 63 3.84 8.32 -4.04
N PRO A 64 2.73 9.03 -4.39
CA PRO A 64 1.39 8.46 -4.32
C PRO A 64 1.18 7.21 -5.19
N PHE A 65 1.90 7.09 -6.30
CA PHE A 65 1.82 5.90 -7.17
C PHE A 65 2.47 4.69 -6.52
N VAL A 66 3.68 4.84 -5.98
CA VAL A 66 4.37 3.77 -5.26
C VAL A 66 3.56 3.35 -4.05
N HIS A 67 3.02 4.32 -3.32
CA HIS A 67 2.14 4.11 -2.18
C HIS A 67 0.90 3.29 -2.56
N THR A 68 0.20 3.69 -3.62
CA THR A 68 -0.99 2.98 -4.13
C THR A 68 -0.64 1.54 -4.54
N VAL A 69 0.49 1.32 -5.23
CA VAL A 69 0.95 -0.02 -5.61
C VAL A 69 1.17 -0.89 -4.37
N LEU A 70 1.86 -0.37 -3.34
CA LEU A 70 2.10 -1.08 -2.08
C LEU A 70 0.79 -1.47 -1.40
N HIS A 71 -0.17 -0.54 -1.32
CA HIS A 71 -1.50 -0.83 -0.79
C HIS A 71 -2.18 -1.96 -1.55
N VAL A 72 -2.26 -1.88 -2.88
CA VAL A 72 -2.94 -2.94 -3.67
C VAL A 72 -2.26 -4.29 -3.50
N ILE A 73 -0.92 -4.35 -3.40
CA ILE A 73 -0.20 -5.61 -3.20
C ILE A 73 -0.61 -6.25 -1.87
N VAL A 74 -0.49 -5.53 -0.76
CA VAL A 74 -0.76 -6.08 0.58
C VAL A 74 -2.25 -6.32 0.78
N ASP A 75 -3.10 -5.41 0.33
CA ASP A 75 -4.55 -5.56 0.37
C ASP A 75 -5.01 -6.85 -0.35
N LYS A 76 -4.42 -7.15 -1.51
CA LYS A 76 -4.68 -8.42 -2.21
C LYS A 76 -4.18 -9.65 -1.46
N GLN A 77 -3.03 -9.58 -0.77
CA GLN A 77 -2.54 -10.69 0.05
C GLN A 77 -3.56 -11.04 1.14
N ILE A 78 -4.13 -10.02 1.79
CA ILE A 78 -5.16 -10.18 2.83
C ILE A 78 -6.45 -10.73 2.23
N LEU A 79 -6.98 -10.11 1.16
CA LEU A 79 -8.26 -10.52 0.57
C LEU A 79 -8.26 -11.94 0.00
N THR A 80 -7.15 -12.36 -0.60
CA THR A 80 -7.03 -13.67 -1.22
C THR A 80 -6.64 -14.77 -0.24
N GLY A 81 -6.07 -14.40 0.92
CA GLY A 81 -5.56 -15.35 1.91
C GLY A 81 -4.42 -16.24 1.39
N GLN A 82 -3.76 -15.87 0.28
CA GLN A 82 -2.69 -16.70 -0.32
C GLN A 82 -1.46 -16.83 0.59
N LEU A 83 -1.25 -15.86 1.48
CA LEU A 83 -0.19 -15.87 2.49
C LEU A 83 -0.84 -15.79 3.86
N GLU A 84 -1.06 -16.95 4.48
CA GLU A 84 -1.78 -17.07 5.76
C GLU A 84 -1.20 -16.14 6.84
N TYR A 85 0.14 -16.04 6.93
CA TYR A 85 0.82 -15.19 7.91
C TYR A 85 0.54 -13.69 7.75
N VAL A 86 0.17 -13.22 6.54
CA VAL A 86 -0.20 -11.81 6.32
C VAL A 86 -1.59 -11.52 6.89
N ASP A 87 -2.56 -12.40 6.58
CA ASP A 87 -3.93 -12.31 7.11
C ASP A 87 -3.95 -12.49 8.63
N GLU A 88 -3.15 -13.40 9.17
CA GLU A 88 -2.99 -13.59 10.62
C GLU A 88 -2.42 -12.34 11.32
N ALA A 89 -1.36 -11.73 10.78
CA ALA A 89 -0.79 -10.52 11.33
C ALA A 89 -1.80 -9.36 11.30
N TYR A 90 -2.47 -9.17 10.17
CA TYR A 90 -3.49 -8.14 10.00
C TYR A 90 -4.67 -8.32 10.99
N ARG A 91 -5.21 -9.54 11.11
CA ARG A 91 -6.27 -9.84 12.08
C ARG A 91 -5.82 -9.68 13.53
N ARG A 92 -4.56 -10.02 13.84
CA ARG A 92 -3.99 -9.83 15.17
C ARG A 92 -3.94 -8.36 15.55
N LEU A 93 -3.46 -7.49 14.66
CA LEU A 93 -3.42 -6.04 14.89
C LEU A 93 -4.82 -5.45 15.11
N LYS A 94 -5.80 -5.84 14.27
CA LYS A 94 -7.20 -5.44 14.48
C LYS A 94 -7.77 -5.96 15.79
N GLY A 95 -7.43 -7.19 16.17
CA GLY A 95 -7.82 -7.79 17.45
C GLY A 95 -7.21 -7.07 18.67
N GLN A 96 -6.11 -6.35 18.47
CA GLN A 96 -5.49 -5.46 19.46
C GLN A 96 -6.10 -4.05 19.48
N GLY A 97 -7.11 -3.77 18.64
CA GLY A 97 -7.81 -2.50 18.57
C GLY A 97 -7.27 -1.52 17.53
N MET A 98 -6.37 -1.95 16.64
CA MET A 98 -5.88 -1.09 15.55
C MET A 98 -6.95 -0.88 14.49
N GLU A 99 -7.10 0.37 14.05
CA GLU A 99 -7.95 0.71 12.90
C GLU A 99 -7.49 -0.01 11.63
N GLU A 100 -8.46 -0.35 10.78
CA GLU A 100 -8.23 -1.20 9.61
C GLU A 100 -7.14 -0.65 8.67
N HIS A 101 -7.16 0.66 8.41
CA HIS A 101 -6.20 1.32 7.54
C HIS A 101 -4.81 1.39 8.17
N HIS A 102 -4.71 1.61 9.49
CA HIS A 102 -3.43 1.58 10.22
C HIS A 102 -2.84 0.17 10.25
N ALA A 103 -3.66 -0.87 10.44
CA ALA A 103 -3.20 -2.26 10.38
C ALA A 103 -2.66 -2.62 9.00
N LEU A 104 -3.31 -2.11 7.93
CA LEU A 104 -2.82 -2.26 6.57
C LEU A 104 -1.46 -1.55 6.39
N HIS A 105 -1.32 -0.31 6.88
CA HIS A 105 -0.06 0.42 6.85
C HIS A 105 1.09 -0.29 7.58
N ALA A 106 0.82 -0.85 8.75
CA ALA A 106 1.83 -1.57 9.53
C ALA A 106 2.43 -2.77 8.76
N VAL A 107 1.58 -3.51 8.04
CA VAL A 107 2.01 -4.62 7.17
C VAL A 107 2.76 -4.09 5.94
N ILE A 108 2.24 -3.03 5.31
CA ILE A 108 2.88 -2.37 4.16
C ILE A 108 4.29 -1.88 4.49
N ALA A 109 4.50 -1.31 5.68
CA ALA A 109 5.81 -0.80 6.08
C ALA A 109 6.87 -1.91 6.04
N ILE A 110 6.55 -3.10 6.56
CA ILE A 110 7.45 -4.26 6.53
C ILE A 110 7.66 -4.73 5.07
N TYR A 111 6.58 -4.86 4.30
CA TYR A 111 6.68 -5.28 2.89
C TYR A 111 7.56 -4.33 2.08
N ALA A 112 7.36 -3.02 2.22
CA ALA A 112 8.11 -1.98 1.51
C ALA A 112 9.60 -2.02 1.88
N GLU A 113 9.93 -2.11 3.17
CA GLU A 113 11.31 -2.20 3.64
C GLU A 113 12.04 -3.40 3.02
N LEU A 114 11.41 -4.57 3.05
CA LEU A 114 11.97 -5.81 2.47
C LEU A 114 12.08 -5.71 0.95
N HIS A 115 11.02 -5.26 0.28
CA HIS A 115 11.00 -5.12 -1.16
C HIS A 115 12.13 -4.22 -1.65
N PHE A 116 12.23 -2.99 -1.12
CA PHE A 116 13.22 -2.04 -1.59
C PHE A 116 14.65 -2.36 -1.11
N SER A 117 14.83 -3.01 0.03
CA SER A 117 16.16 -3.44 0.48
C SER A 117 16.71 -4.57 -0.39
N ASN A 118 15.88 -5.56 -0.76
CA ASN A 118 16.29 -6.67 -1.62
C ASN A 118 16.43 -6.23 -3.09
N PHE A 119 15.50 -5.41 -3.59
CA PHE A 119 15.57 -4.85 -4.94
C PHE A 119 16.88 -4.09 -5.17
N ARG A 120 17.28 -3.22 -4.24
CA ARG A 120 18.56 -2.48 -4.31
C ARG A 120 19.79 -3.38 -4.30
N GLN A 121 19.68 -4.58 -3.74
CA GLN A 121 20.76 -5.57 -3.70
C GLN A 121 20.72 -6.57 -4.87
N GLY A 122 19.73 -6.45 -5.77
CA GLY A 122 19.50 -7.44 -6.83
C GLY A 122 19.12 -8.83 -6.30
N LYS A 123 18.53 -8.88 -5.11
CA LYS A 123 18.07 -10.12 -4.46
C LYS A 123 16.57 -10.32 -4.66
N PRO A 124 16.08 -11.57 -4.69
CA PRO A 124 14.64 -11.84 -4.66
C PRO A 124 14.01 -11.35 -3.34
N PHE A 125 12.69 -11.17 -3.33
CA PHE A 125 11.94 -10.89 -2.11
C PHE A 125 12.13 -12.02 -1.09
N ASP A 126 12.40 -11.68 0.17
CA ASP A 126 12.67 -12.66 1.22
C ASP A 126 11.38 -12.96 2.00
N THR A 127 10.68 -14.01 1.55
CA THR A 127 9.42 -14.44 2.15
C THR A 127 9.59 -14.90 3.60
N LEU A 128 10.74 -15.48 3.95
CA LEU A 128 10.98 -15.98 5.31
C LEU A 128 11.22 -14.80 6.28
N ASP A 129 11.96 -13.78 5.85
CA ASP A 129 12.11 -12.55 6.64
C ASP A 129 10.77 -11.82 6.76
N TYR A 130 9.95 -11.81 5.70
CA TYR A 130 8.62 -11.20 5.74
C TYR A 130 7.69 -11.88 6.75
N GLU A 131 7.58 -13.21 6.69
CA GLU A 131 6.81 -14.00 7.66
C GLU A 131 7.34 -13.81 9.09
N SER A 132 8.66 -13.88 9.28
CA SER A 132 9.29 -13.69 10.58
C SER A 132 8.94 -12.33 11.18
N ARG A 133 9.15 -11.22 10.45
CA ARG A 133 8.85 -9.87 10.93
C ARG A 133 7.36 -9.67 11.21
N LEU A 134 6.50 -10.20 10.36
CA LEU A 134 5.06 -10.16 10.58
C LEU A 134 4.64 -10.97 11.80
N SER A 135 5.32 -12.07 12.14
CA SER A 135 4.99 -12.86 13.34
C SER A 135 5.21 -12.09 14.65
N TYR A 136 6.19 -11.17 14.68
CA TYR A 136 6.50 -10.34 15.84
C TYR A 136 5.76 -8.99 15.85
N LEU A 137 5.16 -8.57 14.74
CA LEU A 137 4.48 -7.28 14.63
C LEU A 137 3.30 -7.19 15.63
N SER A 138 3.33 -6.17 16.48
CA SER A 138 2.28 -5.83 17.45
C SER A 138 1.80 -4.39 17.29
N TYR A 139 0.68 -4.05 17.94
CA TYR A 139 0.16 -2.69 18.01
C TYR A 139 1.22 -1.71 18.53
N GLU A 140 1.90 -2.06 19.62
CA GLU A 140 2.89 -1.18 20.26
C GLU A 140 4.05 -0.87 19.31
N ASP A 141 4.51 -1.88 18.55
CA ASP A 141 5.58 -1.69 17.56
C ASP A 141 5.13 -0.78 16.40
N ALA A 142 3.89 -0.95 15.93
CA ALA A 142 3.35 -0.17 14.81
C ALA A 142 3.03 1.29 15.19
N ASP A 143 2.41 1.51 16.35
CA ASP A 143 2.05 2.84 16.85
C ASP A 143 3.29 3.71 17.10
N SER A 144 4.41 3.08 17.48
CA SER A 144 5.69 3.77 17.64
C SER A 144 6.27 4.33 16.34
N LYS A 145 5.95 3.71 15.19
CA LYS A 145 6.45 4.12 13.87
C LYS A 145 5.60 5.20 13.20
N ASP A 146 4.32 5.31 13.52
CA ASP A 146 3.44 6.36 12.98
C ASP A 146 3.69 7.73 13.66
N GLN A 147 4.44 7.77 14.77
CA GLN A 147 4.76 8.99 15.53
C GLN A 147 6.14 9.60 15.19
N GLU A 148 6.93 8.99 14.31
CA GLU A 148 8.25 9.48 13.82
C GLU A 148 8.18 10.11 12.42
#